data_AF-A0A9X1UPV9-F1
#
_entry.id   AF-A0A9X1UPV9-F1
#
_cell.length_a   1.000
_cell.length_b   1.000
_cell.length_c   1.000
_cell.angle_alpha   90.00
_cell.angle_beta   90.00
_cell.angle_gamma   90.00
#
_symmetry.space_group_name_H-M   'P 1'
#
loop_
_entity.id
_entity.type
_entity.pdbx_description
1 polymer ?
#
loop_
_entity_poly.entity_id
_entity_poly.type
_entity_poly.pdbx_seq_one_letter_code
_entity_poly.pdbx_strand_id
1 'polypeptide(L)' 'MLDYQLLKNHAGILFVGDYHSLTELHEVDHDVNDRSPLLRQDDGPFLGLAYDVRKAYEQQREILQPLKASKK' A
#
# COMPACT_ATOMS: atom_id res chain seq x y z
N MET A 1 9.16 -2.64 6.93
CA MET A 1 8.65 -4.00 6.67
C MET A 1 7.28 -3.89 6.04
N LEU A 2 7.12 -4.40 4.81
CA LEU A 2 5.83 -4.46 4.12
C LEU A 2 5.22 -5.85 4.33
N ASP A 3 3.96 -5.89 4.73
CA ASP A 3 3.17 -7.12 4.92
C ASP A 3 1.83 -6.99 4.18
N TYR A 4 1.19 -8.12 3.89
CA TYR A 4 -0.08 -8.14 3.20
C TYR A 4 -1.01 -9.24 3.73
N GLN A 5 -2.30 -8.98 3.67
CA GLN A 5 -3.33 -9.95 4.01
C GLN A 5 -4.46 -9.92 2.99
N LEU A 6 -4.94 -11.09 2.58
CA LEU A 6 -6.14 -11.18 1.76
C LEU A 6 -7.39 -10.83 2.58
N LEU A 7 -8.25 -9.96 2.04
CA LEU A 7 -9.53 -9.64 2.67
C LEU A 7 -10.53 -10.80 2.54
N LYS A 8 -11.53 -10.81 3.43
CA LYS A 8 -12.60 -11.81 3.41
C LYS A 8 -13.26 -11.85 2.04
N ASN A 9 -13.60 -13.06 1.57
CA ASN A 9 -14.25 -13.30 0.29
C ASN A 9 -13.45 -12.80 -0.94
N HIS A 10 -12.12 -12.70 -0.85
CA HIS A 10 -11.26 -12.22 -1.95
C HIS A 10 -11.62 -10.80 -2.42
N ALA A 11 -12.18 -9.96 -1.54
CA ALA A 11 -12.62 -8.61 -1.88
C ALA A 11 -11.47 -7.61 -2.09
N GLY A 12 -10.22 -8.04 -1.94
CA GLY A 12 -9.04 -7.21 -2.10
C GLY A 12 -7.89 -7.65 -1.19
N ILE A 13 -6.87 -6.80 -1.09
CA ILE A 13 -5.67 -7.02 -0.30
C ILE A 13 -5.53 -5.86 0.68
N LEU A 14 -5.28 -6.18 1.95
CA LEU A 14 -4.81 -5.23 2.94
C LEU A 14 -3.28 -5.16 2.88
N PHE A 15 -2.73 -3.98 2.65
CA PHE A 15 -1.30 -3.72 2.78
C PHE A 15 -1.01 -3.03 4.10
N VAL A 16 0.05 -3.47 4.78
CA VAL A 16 0.51 -2.90 6.04
C VAL A 16 2.00 -2.62 5.92
N GLY A 17 2.42 -1.42 6.31
CA GLY A 17 3.82 -1.06 6.34
C GLY A 17 4.07 0.07 7.32
N ASP A 18 5.33 0.21 7.73
CA ASP A 18 5.79 1.44 8.36
C ASP A 18 5.84 2.60 7.34
N TYR A 19 6.00 3.83 7.85
CA TYR A 19 6.02 5.03 7.02
C TYR A 19 7.01 4.93 5.86
N HIS A 20 8.24 4.46 6.13
CA HIS A 20 9.29 4.39 5.12
C HIS A 20 8.97 3.37 4.03
N SER A 21 8.50 2.19 4.41
CA SER A 21 8.12 1.12 3.47
C SER A 21 6.97 1.56 2.56
N LEU A 22 6.00 2.32 3.10
CA LEU A 22 4.89 2.85 2.32
C LEU A 22 5.33 3.99 1.40
N THR A 23 6.25 4.86 1.81
CA THR A 23 6.80 5.88 0.91
C THR A 23 7.60 5.28 -0.24
N GLU A 24 8.42 4.26 0.04
CA GLU A 24 9.18 3.55 -1.01
C GLU A 24 8.25 2.83 -1.98
N LEU A 25 7.20 2.17 -1.48
CA LEU A 25 6.20 1.52 -2.34
C LEU A 25 5.51 2.52 -3.27
N HIS A 26 5.16 3.70 -2.77
CA HIS A 26 4.55 4.74 -3.60
C HIS A 26 5.47 5.23 -4.71
N GLU A 27 6.76 5.39 -4.44
CA GLU A 27 7.76 5.77 -5.45
C GLU A 27 7.95 4.66 -6.49
N VAL A 28 8.03 3.40 -6.06
CA VAL A 28 8.15 2.24 -6.96
C VAL A 28 6.92 2.12 -7.86
N ASP A 29 5.71 2.27 -7.32
CA ASP A 29 4.49 2.25 -8.12
C ASP A 29 4.49 3.34 -9.19
N HIS A 30 4.96 4.55 -8.85
CA HIS A 30 5.09 5.64 -9.81
C HIS A 30 6.12 5.34 -10.90
N ASP A 31 7.31 4.83 -10.54
CA ASP A 31 8.35 4.45 -11.50
C ASP A 31 7.87 3.33 -12.45
N VAL A 32 7.20 2.32 -11.92
CA VAL A 32 6.61 1.23 -12.70
C VAL A 32 5.53 1.75 -13.64
N ASN A 33 4.65 2.64 -13.16
CA ASN A 33 3.59 3.21 -13.98
C ASN A 33 4.15 4.06 -15.14
N ASP A 34 5.16 4.88 -14.88
CA ASP A 34 5.78 5.75 -15.90
C ASP A 34 6.56 4.95 -16.96
N ARG A 35 7.29 3.92 -16.53
CA ARG A 35 8.20 3.16 -17.41
C ARG A 35 7.53 1.99 -18.13
N SER A 36 6.39 1.50 -17.62
CA SER A 36 5.77 0.29 -18.16
C SER A 36 5.02 0.58 -19.45
N PRO A 37 5.38 -0.06 -20.58
CA PRO A 37 4.63 0.08 -21.84
C PRO A 37 3.24 -0.57 -21.78
N LEU A 38 2.96 -1.36 -20.73
CA LEU A 38 1.71 -2.09 -20.53
C LEU A 38 0.69 -1.30 -19.72
N LEU A 39 1.12 -0.35 -18.91
CA LEU A 39 0.29 0.38 -17.94
C LEU A 39 -0.16 1.76 -18.44
N ARG A 40 -0.20 1.97 -19.76
CA ARG A 40 -0.53 3.25 -20.42
C ARG A 40 -1.97 3.75 -20.24
N GLN A 41 -2.73 3.15 -19.34
CA GLN A 41 -4.11 3.56 -19.06
C GLN A 41 -4.11 4.60 -17.94
N ASP A 42 -4.75 5.73 -18.19
CA ASP A 42 -4.80 6.87 -17.25
C ASP A 42 -5.49 6.52 -15.92
N ASP A 43 -6.29 5.44 -15.88
CA ASP A 43 -7.01 4.94 -14.69
C ASP A 43 -6.60 3.49 -14.32
N GLY A 44 -5.33 3.15 -14.53
CA GLY A 44 -4.81 1.81 -14.27
C GLY A 44 -4.80 1.42 -12.78
N PRO A 45 -4.78 0.11 -12.46
CA PRO A 45 -4.80 -0.38 -11.08
C PRO A 45 -3.60 0.11 -10.24
N PHE A 46 -2.46 0.40 -10.88
CA PHE A 46 -1.27 0.97 -10.22
C PHE A 46 -1.47 2.42 -9.76
N LEU A 47 -2.25 3.22 -10.49
CA LEU A 47 -2.57 4.59 -10.06
C LEU A 47 -3.45 4.57 -8.81
N GLY A 48 -4.44 3.67 -8.77
CA GLY A 48 -5.27 3.44 -7.60
C GLY A 48 -4.45 2.97 -6.39
N LEU A 49 -3.53 2.03 -6.61
CA LEU A 49 -2.62 1.56 -5.56
C LEU A 49 -1.73 2.69 -5.03
N ALA A 50 -1.06 3.44 -5.91
CA ALA A 50 -0.22 4.57 -5.52
C ALA A 50 -1.00 5.61 -4.68
N TYR A 51 -2.26 5.86 -5.04
CA TYR A 51 -3.14 6.73 -4.27
C TYR A 51 -3.43 6.16 -2.88
N ASP A 52 -3.81 4.89 -2.77
CA ASP A 52 -4.12 4.26 -1.48
C ASP A 52 -2.90 4.19 -0.56
N VAL A 53 -1.72 3.87 -1.10
CA VAL A 53 -0.45 3.86 -0.36
C VAL A 53 -0.12 5.26 0.17
N ARG A 54 -0.31 6.30 -0.65
CA ARG A 54 -0.17 7.70 -0.19
C ARG A 54 -1.11 8.01 0.95
N LYS A 55 -2.39 7.67 0.83
CA LYS A 55 -3.37 7.87 1.90
C LYS A 55 -3.00 7.12 3.17
N ALA A 56 -2.35 5.95 3.06
CA ALA A 56 -1.88 5.19 4.21
C ALA A 56 -0.76 5.89 4.98
N TYR A 57 0.32 6.30 4.31
CA TYR A 57 1.42 6.99 5.00
C TYR A 57 1.08 8.43 5.41
N GLU A 58 0.12 9.08 4.75
CA GLU A 58 -0.49 10.36 5.17
C GLU A 58 -1.44 10.20 6.37
N GLN A 59 -1.55 8.99 6.95
CA GLN A 59 -2.41 8.68 8.10
C GLN A 59 -3.91 8.95 7.86
N GLN A 60 -4.34 8.89 6.59
CA GLN A 60 -5.75 8.96 6.17
C GLN A 60 -6.36 7.55 5.96
N ARG A 61 -5.68 6.53 6.49
CA ARG A 61 -6.13 5.14 6.60
C ARG A 61 -5.94 4.66 8.05
N GLU A 62 -6.41 3.45 8.32
CA GLU A 62 -6.31 2.84 9.65
C GLU A 62 -4.85 2.78 10.12
N ILE A 63 -4.62 3.25 11.35
CA ILE A 63 -3.32 3.12 12.01
C ILE A 63 -3.38 1.89 12.90
N LEU A 64 -2.69 0.83 12.49
CA LEU A 64 -2.56 -0.37 13.30
C LEU A 64 -1.63 -0.08 14.47
N GLN A 65 -2.13 -0.25 15.69
CA GLN A 65 -1.27 -0.16 16.86
C GLN A 65 -0.33 -1.36 16.90
N PRO A 66 0.93 -1.18 17.31
CA PRO A 66 1.79 -2.30 17.64
C PRO A 66 1.07 -3.22 18.61
N LEU A 67 1.11 -4.53 18.35
CA LEU A 67 0.59 -5.51 19.30
C LEU A 67 1.20 -5.21 20.67
N LYS A 68 0.36 -4.84 21.65
CA LYS A 68 0.81 -4.67 23.03
C LYS A 68 1.51 -5.97 23.41
N ALA A 69 2.81 -5.89 23.71
CA ALA A 69 3.56 -7.03 24.19
C ALA A 69 2.80 -7.64 25.36
N SER A 70 2.21 -8.82 25.15
CA SER A 70 1.55 -9.56 26.21
C SER A 70 2.61 -9.86 27.24
N LYS A 71 2.61 -9.12 28.35
CA LYS A 71 3.45 -9.42 29.51
C LYS A 71 2.96 -10.78 30.02
N LYS A 72 3.71 -11.81 29.68
CA LYS A 72 3.59 -13.14 30.26
C LYS A 72 4.26 -13.16 31.62
#